data_AF-A0A6V7IK31-F1
#
_entry.id   AF-A0A6V7IK31-F1
#
_cell.length_a   1.000
_cell.length_b   1.000
_cell.length_c   1.000
_cell.angle_alpha   90.00
_cell.angle_beta   90.00
_cell.angle_gamma   90.00
#
_symmetry.space_group_name_H-M   'P 1'
#
loop_
_entity.id
_entity.type
_entity.pdbx_description
1 polymer ?
#
loop_
_entity_poly.entity_id
_entity_poly.type
_entity_poly.pdbx_seq_one_letter_code
_entity_poly.pdbx_strand_id
1 'polypeptide(L)' 'LRPPAFADGISAPRISVTGEELPLARIVSRTMHPDEGFHDHAGTVMVIAWGQFMDHDFTLTATPL' A
#
# COMPACT_ATOMS: atom_id res chain seq x y z
N LEU A 1 9.80 -15.31 1.30
CA LEU A 1 8.94 -14.67 0.28
C LEU A 1 7.82 -15.64 -0.10
N ARG A 2 6.62 -15.15 -0.40
CA ARG A 2 5.49 -15.95 -0.90
C ARG A 2 5.39 -15.79 -2.43
N PRO A 3 4.87 -16.79 -3.17
CA PRO A 3 4.58 -16.61 -4.58
C PRO A 3 3.49 -15.55 -4.79
N PRO A 4 3.48 -14.86 -5.94
CA PRO A 4 2.43 -13.89 -6.26
C PRO A 4 1.06 -14.59 -6.36
N ALA A 5 0.00 -13.87 -6.00
CA ALA A 5 -1.36 -14.38 -5.93
C ALA A 5 -2.29 -13.65 -6.93
N PHE A 6 -1.93 -13.66 -8.20
CA PHE A 6 -2.76 -13.14 -9.29
C PHE A 6 -3.98 -14.03 -9.53
N ALA A 7 -5.13 -13.46 -9.89
CA ALA A 7 -6.37 -14.24 -10.08
C ALA A 7 -6.29 -15.20 -11.27
N ASP A 8 -5.51 -14.85 -12.29
CA ASP A 8 -5.22 -15.67 -13.47
C ASP A 8 -3.86 -16.39 -13.39
N GLY A 9 -3.13 -16.23 -12.28
CA GLY A 9 -1.78 -16.75 -12.09
C GLY A 9 -0.68 -16.02 -12.87
N ILE A 10 -0.99 -14.93 -13.57
CA ILE A 10 -0.06 -14.22 -14.47
C ILE A 10 0.03 -12.73 -14.11
N SER A 11 -1.07 -11.99 -14.24
CA SER A 11 -1.06 -10.52 -14.11
C SER A 11 -2.38 -9.92 -13.64
N ALA A 12 -3.49 -10.65 -13.69
CA ALA A 12 -4.76 -10.15 -13.21
C ALA A 12 -4.69 -9.87 -11.69
N PRO A 13 -5.21 -8.72 -11.21
CA PRO A 13 -5.29 -8.42 -9.80
C PRO A 13 -5.92 -9.57 -9.01
N ARG A 14 -5.48 -9.76 -7.78
CA ARG A 14 -6.01 -10.79 -6.89
C ARG A 14 -7.51 -10.57 -6.62
N ILE A 15 -8.28 -11.67 -6.58
CA ILE A 15 -9.67 -11.69 -6.11
C ILE A 15 -9.80 -12.30 -4.70
N SER A 16 -11.00 -12.25 -4.12
CA SER A 16 -11.29 -12.87 -2.82
C SER A 16 -11.08 -14.39 -2.86
N VAL A 17 -10.75 -14.97 -1.70
CA VAL A 17 -10.70 -16.44 -1.53
C VAL A 17 -12.07 -17.11 -1.73
N THR A 18 -13.15 -16.30 -1.72
CA THR A 18 -14.52 -16.74 -2.00
C THR A 18 -14.87 -16.74 -3.48
N GLY A 19 -13.98 -16.26 -4.36
CA GLY A 19 -14.22 -16.14 -5.81
C GLY A 19 -14.84 -14.82 -6.26
N GLU A 20 -15.15 -13.91 -5.32
CA GLU A 20 -15.74 -12.60 -5.60
C GLU A 20 -14.67 -11.49 -5.75
N GLU A 21 -15.04 -10.36 -6.35
CA GLU A 21 -14.19 -9.18 -6.47
C GLU A 21 -13.80 -8.58 -5.10
N LEU A 22 -12.61 -7.99 -5.02
CA LEU A 22 -12.20 -7.23 -3.83
C LEU A 22 -12.95 -5.89 -3.76
N PRO A 23 -13.21 -5.34 -2.55
CA PRO A 23 -13.78 -4.01 -2.42
C PRO A 23 -12.92 -2.96 -3.12
N LEU A 24 -13.58 -1.95 -3.71
CA LEU A 24 -12.89 -0.81 -4.32
C LEU A 24 -11.92 -0.17 -3.31
N ALA A 25 -10.68 0.07 -3.75
CA ALA A 25 -9.65 0.68 -2.91
C ALA A 25 -10.10 2.01 -2.27
N ARG A 26 -10.92 2.80 -2.98
CA ARG A 26 -11.47 4.07 -2.47
C ARG A 26 -12.47 3.88 -1.33
N ILE A 27 -13.27 2.81 -1.36
CA ILE A 27 -14.18 2.49 -0.26
C ILE A 27 -13.34 2.15 0.97
N VAL A 28 -12.38 1.23 0.84
CA VAL A 28 -11.50 0.82 1.95
C VAL A 28 -10.73 2.00 2.53
N SER A 29 -10.15 2.85 1.67
CA SER A 29 -9.44 4.07 2.09
C SER A 29 -10.35 4.96 2.94
N ARG A 30 -11.56 5.26 2.44
CA ARG A 30 -12.47 6.20 3.12
C ARG A 30 -13.09 5.62 4.40
N THR A 31 -13.35 4.31 4.45
CA THR A 31 -14.08 3.70 5.57
C THR A 31 -13.17 3.14 6.65
N MET A 32 -11.97 2.66 6.29
CA MET A 32 -11.04 2.02 7.22
C MET A 32 -9.84 2.89 7.59
N HIS A 33 -9.46 3.84 6.73
CA HIS A 33 -8.32 4.73 6.95
C HIS A 33 -8.76 6.22 6.87
N PRO A 34 -9.79 6.63 7.62
CA PRO A 34 -10.17 8.03 7.67
C PRO A 34 -9.05 8.86 8.31
N ASP A 35 -8.95 10.12 7.91
CA ASP A 35 -8.15 11.09 8.65
C ASP A 35 -8.94 11.51 9.89
N GLU A 36 -8.48 11.08 11.06
CA GLU A 36 -9.06 11.41 12.35
C GLU A 36 -8.37 12.62 13.02
N GLY A 37 -7.35 13.20 12.37
CA GLY A 37 -6.63 14.38 12.87
C GLY A 37 -5.68 14.11 14.04
N PHE A 38 -5.29 12.85 14.28
CA PHE A 38 -4.30 12.53 15.30
C PHE A 38 -2.89 12.94 14.88
N HIS A 39 -2.12 13.44 15.85
CA HIS A 39 -0.72 13.79 15.67
C HIS A 39 0.11 13.11 16.76
N ASP A 40 1.24 12.52 16.36
CA ASP A 40 2.21 12.00 17.31
C ASP A 40 3.11 13.15 17.83
N HIS A 41 3.45 13.09 19.11
CA HIS A 41 4.31 14.04 19.80
C HIS A 41 5.63 13.42 20.29
N ALA A 42 5.81 12.11 20.12
CA ALA A 42 7.01 11.40 20.53
C ALA A 42 8.14 11.50 19.47
N GLY A 43 7.78 11.67 18.19
CA GLY A 43 8.73 11.80 17.08
C GLY A 43 8.82 13.22 16.51
N THR A 44 10.01 13.60 16.05
CA THR A 44 10.15 14.77 15.18
C THR A 44 9.79 14.40 13.74
N VAL A 45 9.46 15.39 12.91
CA VAL A 45 9.21 15.20 11.46
C VAL A 45 10.40 14.54 10.75
N MET A 46 11.61 14.63 11.32
CA MET A 46 12.80 13.99 10.76
C MET A 46 12.66 12.46 10.66
N VAL A 47 11.87 11.82 11.53
CA VAL A 47 11.60 10.37 11.45
C VAL A 47 10.90 10.01 10.14
N ILE A 48 9.91 10.82 9.74
CA ILE A 48 9.17 10.62 8.49
C ILE A 48 10.07 10.84 7.27
N ALA A 49 10.84 11.94 7.29
CA ALA A 49 11.74 12.28 6.19
C ALA A 49 12.84 11.21 5.99
N TRP A 50 13.43 10.73 7.08
CA TRP A 50 14.45 9.68 7.02
C TRP A 50 13.88 8.33 6.51
N GLY A 51 12.66 7.99 6.89
CA GLY A 51 11.96 6.81 6.38
C GLY A 51 11.77 6.85 4.86
N GLN A 52 11.28 7.97 4.34
CA GLN A 52 11.11 8.18 2.90
C GLN A 52 12.44 8.14 2.14
N PHE A 53 13.51 8.70 2.72
CA PHE A 53 14.85 8.63 2.14
C PHE A 53 15.31 7.18 1.97
N MET A 54 15.23 6.35 3.02
CA MET A 54 15.63 4.94 2.94
C MET A 54 14.75 4.12 1.98
N ASP A 55 13.43 4.37 1.98
CA ASP A 55 12.50 3.68 1.07
C ASP A 55 12.86 3.93 -0.41
N HIS A 56 13.15 5.18 -0.74
CA HIS A 56 13.50 5.58 -2.11
C HIS A 56 14.94 5.24 -2.50
N ASP A 57 15.85 5.01 -1.54
CA ASP A 57 17.21 4.54 -1.83
C ASP A 57 17.23 3.03 -2.17
N PHE A 58 16.41 2.23 -1.47
CA PHE A 58 16.38 0.78 -1.68
C PHE A 58 15.36 0.31 -2.71
N THR A 59 14.31 1.09 -2.95
CA THR A 59 13.22 0.68 -3.84
C THR A 59 12.91 1.77 -4.87
N LEU A 60 12.64 1.32 -6.09
CA LEU A 60 12.09 2.15 -7.16
C LEU A 60 11.23 1.27 -8.05
N THR A 61 9.97 1.64 -8.21
CA THR A 61 9.14 1.06 -9.27
C THR A 61 9.39 1.87 -10.53
N ALA A 62 10.00 1.25 -11.54
CA ALA A 62 10.35 1.94 -12.79
C ALA A 62 9.09 2.52 -13.45
N THR A 63 9.16 3.78 -13.90
CA THR A 63 8.14 4.38 -14.75
C THR A 63 8.27 3.77 -16.16
N PRO A 64 7.17 3.34 -16.80
CA PRO A 64 7.22 2.91 -18.20
C PRO A 64 7.71 4.05 -19.09
N LEU A 65 8.59 3.76 -20.05
CA LEU A 65 8.91 4.67 -21.15
C LEU A 65 7.74 4.81 -22.12
#